data_AF-A0A9W8T9X4-F1
#
_entry.id   AF-A0A9W8T9X4-F1
#
_cell.length_a   1.000
_cell.length_b   1.000
_cell.length_c   1.000
_cell.angle_alpha   90.00
_cell.angle_beta   90.00
_cell.angle_gamma   90.00
#
_symmetry.space_group_name_H-M   'P 1'
#
loop_
_entity.id
_entity.type
_entity.pdbx_description
1 polymer ?
#
loop_
_entity_poly.entity_id
_entity_poly.type
_entity_poly.pdbx_seq_one_letter_code
_entity_poly.pdbx_strand_id
1 'polypeptide(L)'
;MPGPCHWRGMCLLRAVRSRKVSEATIDSSVRNILNLTNKILPVLNCRPVEEGNTQQKRDLCRETARSSVVLLRNSRNLLPLDAGPASRQTFSLIGSNAFCPPAMGGGSNDLIPFYVSKPFKALTAVVGKDRVKAAVGCYGTPAITPHTGSKVG
;
A
#
# COMPACT_ATOMS: atom_id res chain seq x y z
N MET A 1 -13.89 -17.92 -4.84
CA MET A 1 -12.84 -17.31 -4.00
C MET A 1 -13.55 -16.53 -2.90
N PRO A 2 -13.16 -16.67 -1.63
CA PRO A 2 -12.23 -17.69 -1.12
C PRO A 2 -12.82 -19.11 -1.26
N GLY A 3 -12.03 -20.13 -0.91
CA GLY A 3 -12.52 -21.50 -0.72
C GLY A 3 -12.99 -21.72 0.72
N PRO A 4 -13.87 -22.70 1.00
CA PRO A 4 -14.48 -23.69 0.10
C PRO A 4 -15.55 -23.08 -0.84
N CYS A 5 -15.81 -23.74 -1.98
CA CYS A 5 -16.72 -23.19 -2.97
C CYS A 5 -18.20 -23.38 -2.56
N HIS A 6 -18.95 -22.28 -2.47
CA HIS A 6 -20.39 -22.33 -2.19
C HIS A 6 -21.21 -22.66 -3.46
N TRP A 7 -20.90 -22.00 -4.57
CA TRP A 7 -21.72 -22.08 -5.79
C TRP A 7 -21.25 -23.12 -6.81
N ARG A 8 -19.93 -23.37 -6.87
CA ARG A 8 -19.31 -24.21 -7.90
C ARG A 8 -19.07 -25.66 -7.45
N GLY A 9 -19.70 -26.07 -6.34
CA GLY A 9 -19.73 -27.44 -5.85
C GLY A 9 -21.06 -28.14 -6.22
N MET A 10 -21.84 -28.54 -5.21
CA MET A 10 -23.09 -29.27 -5.41
C MET A 10 -24.14 -28.51 -6.25
N CYS A 11 -24.21 -27.19 -6.13
CA CYS A 11 -25.12 -26.37 -6.93
C CYS A 11 -24.82 -26.47 -8.43
N LEU A 12 -23.53 -26.44 -8.81
CA LEU A 12 -23.12 -26.61 -10.20
C LEU A 12 -23.43 -28.03 -10.71
N LEU A 13 -23.15 -29.06 -9.90
CA LEU A 13 -23.47 -30.44 -10.27
C LEU A 13 -24.96 -30.63 -10.56
N ARG A 14 -25.84 -30.05 -9.73
CA ARG A 14 -27.29 -30.06 -9.95
C ARG A 14 -27.66 -29.33 -11.24
N ALA A 15 -27.05 -28.18 -11.52
CA ALA A 15 -27.31 -27.41 -12.74
C ALA A 15 -26.92 -28.16 -14.02
N VAL A 16 -25.82 -28.93 -13.98
CA VAL A 16 -25.41 -29.82 -15.09
C VAL A 16 -26.40 -30.96 -15.26
N ARG A 17 -26.76 -31.65 -14.17
CA ARG A 17 -27.76 -32.74 -14.19
C ARG A 17 -29.12 -32.26 -14.71
N SER A 18 -29.51 -31.02 -14.39
CA SER A 18 -30.74 -30.41 -14.91
C SER A 18 -30.59 -29.77 -16.31
N ARG A 19 -29.47 -29.99 -17.01
CA ARG A 19 -29.14 -29.40 -18.33
C ARG A 19 -29.22 -27.88 -18.41
N LYS A 20 -29.12 -27.18 -17.27
CA LYS A 20 -29.07 -25.70 -17.21
C LYS A 20 -27.68 -25.17 -17.56
N VAL A 21 -26.65 -26.00 -17.37
CA VAL A 21 -25.25 -25.73 -17.73
C VAL A 21 -24.76 -26.92 -18.53
N SER A 22 -24.12 -26.68 -19.68
CA SER A 22 -23.51 -27.73 -20.48
C SER A 22 -22.09 -28.04 -19.98
N GLU A 23 -21.65 -29.28 -20.19
CA GLU A 23 -20.27 -29.68 -19.88
C GLU A 23 -19.24 -28.86 -20.66
N ALA A 24 -19.54 -28.49 -21.92
CA ALA A 24 -18.69 -27.62 -22.72
C ALA A 24 -18.41 -26.25 -22.06
N THR A 25 -19.36 -25.70 -21.28
CA THR A 25 -19.15 -24.46 -20.50
C THR A 25 -18.19 -24.68 -19.33
N ILE A 26 -18.20 -25.88 -18.73
CA ILE A 26 -17.25 -26.25 -17.68
C ILE A 26 -15.88 -26.46 -18.30
N ASP A 27 -15.78 -27.19 -19.40
CA ASP A 27 -14.52 -27.44 -20.11
C ASP A 27 -13.84 -26.15 -20.54
N SER A 28 -14.59 -25.15 -21.03
CA SER A 28 -14.01 -23.85 -21.37
C SER A 28 -13.49 -23.10 -20.14
N SER A 29 -14.20 -23.16 -19.02
CA SER A 29 -13.77 -22.56 -17.75
C SER A 29 -12.51 -23.24 -17.20
N VAL A 30 -12.46 -24.57 -17.24
CA VAL A 30 -11.29 -25.36 -16.83
C VAL A 30 -10.11 -25.07 -17.74
N ARG A 31 -10.34 -25.02 -19.06
CA ARG A 31 -9.29 -24.66 -20.04
C ARG A 31 -8.69 -23.29 -19.76
N ASN A 32 -9.49 -22.29 -19.37
CA ASN A 32 -8.97 -20.97 -19.00
C ASN A 32 -8.07 -21.01 -17.75
N ILE A 33 -8.45 -21.80 -16.74
CA ILE A 33 -7.63 -22.00 -15.53
C ILE A 33 -6.33 -22.72 -15.91
N LEU A 34 -6.40 -23.81 -16.68
CA LEU A 34 -5.22 -24.55 -17.14
C LEU A 34 -4.30 -23.70 -18.00
N ASN A 35 -4.84 -22.84 -18.86
CA ASN A 35 -4.07 -21.90 -19.65
C ASN A 35 -3.31 -20.89 -18.76
N LEU A 36 -3.95 -20.39 -17.71
CA LEU A 36 -3.27 -19.55 -16.72
C LEU A 36 -2.19 -20.35 -15.98
N THR A 37 -2.50 -21.56 -15.51
CA THR A 37 -1.56 -22.45 -14.82
C THR A 37 -0.33 -22.74 -15.69
N ASN A 38 -0.52 -23.10 -16.95
CA ASN A 38 0.58 -23.38 -17.89
C ASN A 38 1.43 -22.13 -18.19
N LYS A 39 0.85 -20.93 -18.15
CA LYS A 39 1.60 -19.67 -18.29
C LYS A 39 2.47 -19.36 -17.07
N ILE A 40 2.00 -19.66 -15.85
CA ILE A 40 2.70 -19.31 -14.61
C ILE A 40 3.67 -20.41 -14.14
N LEU A 41 3.43 -21.68 -14.48
CA LEU A 41 4.21 -22.82 -14.01
C LEU A 41 5.73 -22.70 -14.29
N PRO A 42 6.18 -22.22 -15.47
CA PRO A 42 7.60 -22.04 -15.73
C PRO A 42 8.28 -21.01 -14.83
N VAL A 43 7.53 -20.03 -14.30
CA VAL A 43 8.05 -18.95 -13.45
C VAL A 43 8.06 -19.35 -11.98
N LEU A 44 7.09 -20.17 -11.55
CA LEU A 44 6.99 -20.65 -10.16
C LEU A 44 8.15 -21.56 -9.76
N ASN A 45 8.65 -22.38 -10.68
CA ASN A 45 9.73 -23.33 -10.40
C ASN A 45 11.14 -22.71 -10.40
N CYS A 46 11.27 -21.43 -10.74
CA CYS A 46 12.56 -20.81 -11.06
C CYS A 46 12.95 -19.64 -10.15
N ARG A 47 12.13 -19.25 -9.16
CA ARG A 47 12.44 -18.08 -8.32
C ARG A 47 12.60 -18.44 -6.85
N PRO A 48 13.78 -18.24 -6.24
CA PRO A 48 13.87 -18.14 -4.79
C PRO A 48 13.04 -16.95 -4.30
N VAL A 49 12.57 -17.03 -3.05
CA VAL A 49 11.87 -15.93 -2.40
C VAL A 49 12.83 -14.75 -2.28
N GLU A 50 12.66 -13.76 -3.16
CA GLU A 50 13.41 -12.50 -3.12
C GLU A 50 13.20 -11.79 -1.78
N GLU A 51 14.26 -11.19 -1.24
CA GLU A 51 14.15 -10.34 -0.05
C GLU A 51 13.12 -9.23 -0.29
N GLY A 52 12.10 -9.16 0.57
CA GLY A 52 11.00 -8.21 0.40
C GLY A 52 11.42 -6.75 0.60
N ASN A 53 12.45 -6.50 1.41
CA ASN A 53 12.86 -5.18 1.86
C ASN A 53 14.30 -4.83 1.41
N THR A 54 14.47 -4.51 0.13
CA THR A 54 15.77 -4.09 -0.43
C THR A 54 15.81 -2.58 -0.65
N GLN A 55 17.02 -2.00 -0.67
CA GLN A 55 17.20 -0.57 -0.95
C GLN A 55 16.57 -0.16 -2.30
N GLN A 56 16.77 -0.96 -3.35
CA GLN A 56 16.20 -0.71 -4.67
C GLN A 56 14.66 -0.63 -4.66
N LYS A 57 13.98 -1.53 -3.92
CA LYS A 57 12.52 -1.49 -3.77
C LYS A 57 12.08 -0.25 -3.00
N ARG A 58 12.79 0.12 -1.93
CA ARG A 58 12.52 1.34 -1.14
C ARG A 58 12.64 2.61 -1.98
N ASP A 59 13.68 2.71 -2.81
CA ASP A 59 13.89 3.85 -3.70
C ASP A 59 12.82 3.94 -4.78
N LEU A 60 12.41 2.80 -5.36
CA LEU A 60 11.30 2.76 -6.32
C LEU A 60 9.97 3.21 -5.69
N CYS A 61 9.66 2.73 -4.48
CA CYS A 61 8.47 3.18 -3.75
C CYS A 61 8.52 4.68 -3.45
N ARG A 62 9.68 5.19 -3.04
CA ARG A 62 9.88 6.62 -2.77
C ARG A 62 9.70 7.46 -4.04
N GLU A 63 10.21 6.99 -5.17
CA GLU A 63 10.06 7.67 -6.45
C GLU A 63 8.60 7.71 -6.90
N THR A 64 7.91 6.57 -6.81
CA THR A 64 6.48 6.48 -7.16
C THR A 64 5.65 7.39 -6.26
N ALA A 65 5.92 7.41 -4.96
CA ALA A 65 5.27 8.32 -4.02
C ALA A 65 5.53 9.79 -4.41
N ARG A 66 6.77 10.15 -4.74
CA ARG A 66 7.14 11.50 -5.18
C ARG A 66 6.38 11.93 -6.44
N SER A 67 6.26 11.05 -7.43
CA SER A 67 5.55 11.32 -8.69
C SER A 67 4.03 11.34 -8.54
N SER A 68 3.49 10.73 -7.48
CA SER A 68 2.04 10.68 -7.22
C SER A 68 1.46 11.95 -6.56
N VAL A 69 2.31 12.82 -6.00
CA VAL A 69 1.87 14.04 -5.30
C VAL A 69 1.47 15.12 -6.30
N VAL A 70 0.26 15.66 -6.15
CA VAL A 70 -0.26 16.76 -6.98
C VAL A 70 -0.27 18.06 -6.19
N LEU A 71 0.40 19.09 -6.71
CA LEU A 71 0.40 20.43 -6.14
C LEU A 71 -0.89 21.17 -6.53
N LEU A 72 -1.84 21.28 -5.60
CA LEU A 72 -3.13 21.92 -5.88
C LEU A 72 -3.07 23.46 -5.87
N ARG A 73 -2.27 24.04 -4.98
CA ARG A 73 -2.14 25.49 -4.83
C ARG A 73 -0.73 25.86 -4.39
N ASN A 74 -0.14 26.85 -5.07
CA ASN A 74 1.09 27.52 -4.64
C ASN A 74 0.90 29.02 -4.86
N SER A 75 0.69 29.77 -3.79
CA SER A 75 0.52 31.23 -3.84
C SER A 75 1.75 31.91 -3.24
N ARG A 76 2.16 33.04 -3.81
CA ARG A 76 3.32 33.83 -3.33
C ARG A 76 4.66 33.08 -3.37
N ASN A 77 4.81 32.12 -4.28
CA ASN A 77 6.03 31.30 -4.42
C ASN A 77 6.49 30.68 -3.08
N LEU A 78 5.52 30.22 -2.27
CA LEU A 78 5.81 29.63 -0.96
C LEU A 78 6.62 28.33 -1.08
N LEU A 79 6.34 27.55 -2.13
CA LEU A 79 7.09 26.34 -2.46
C LEU A 79 7.97 26.58 -3.70
N PRO A 80 9.18 25.99 -3.76
CA PRO A 80 9.78 25.06 -2.79
C PRO A 80 10.27 25.74 -1.50
N LEU A 81 10.23 25.01 -0.38
CA LEU A 81 10.77 25.48 0.90
C LEU A 81 12.30 25.55 0.85
N ASP A 82 12.89 26.60 1.45
CA ASP A 82 14.33 26.70 1.61
C ASP A 82 14.81 25.85 2.79
N ALA A 83 15.02 24.57 2.52
CA ALA A 83 15.44 23.57 3.49
C ALA A 83 16.97 23.33 3.51
N GLY A 84 17.75 24.19 2.84
CA GLY A 84 19.21 24.02 2.73
C GLY A 84 19.93 24.13 4.07
N PRO A 85 21.16 23.58 4.18
CA PRO A 85 22.00 23.73 5.38
C PRO A 85 22.37 25.19 5.68
N ALA A 86 22.40 26.05 4.66
CA ALA A 86 22.64 27.48 4.81
C ALA A 86 21.39 28.30 5.23
N SER A 87 20.19 27.69 5.18
CA SER A 87 18.96 28.41 5.52
C SER A 87 18.82 28.66 7.01
N ARG A 88 18.28 29.81 7.40
CA ARG A 88 17.90 30.10 8.80
C ARG A 88 16.41 29.89 9.07
N GLN A 89 15.65 29.39 8.08
CA GLN A 89 14.23 29.14 8.25
C GLN A 89 13.99 28.06 9.30
N THR A 90 12.97 28.29 10.13
CA THR A 90 12.48 27.31 11.09
C THR A 90 11.11 26.82 10.63
N PHE A 91 10.85 25.54 10.87
CA PHE A 91 9.67 24.84 10.38
C PHE A 91 8.84 24.35 11.57
N SER A 92 7.52 24.53 11.48
CA SER A 92 6.58 24.00 12.44
C SER A 92 5.59 23.07 11.74
N LEU A 93 5.58 21.78 12.11
CA LEU A 93 4.56 20.84 11.65
C LEU A 93 3.38 20.86 12.61
N ILE A 94 2.17 21.03 12.06
CA ILE A 94 0.93 21.02 12.84
C ILE A 94 0.03 19.94 12.26
N GLY A 95 -0.49 19.05 13.13
CA GLY A 95 -1.44 18.00 12.77
C GLY A 95 -1.01 16.60 13.20
N SER A 96 -1.97 15.75 13.56
CA SER A 96 -1.74 14.35 13.95
C SER A 96 -1.00 13.52 12.89
N ASN A 97 -1.25 13.80 11.59
CA ASN A 97 -0.64 13.09 10.47
C ASN A 97 0.87 13.35 10.34
N ALA A 98 1.41 14.40 10.97
CA ALA A 98 2.85 14.63 11.05
C ALA A 98 3.56 13.50 11.80
N PHE A 99 2.87 12.85 12.75
CA PHE A 99 3.37 11.79 13.61
C PHE A 99 2.85 10.40 13.22
N CYS A 100 1.63 10.31 12.71
CA CYS A 100 0.97 9.08 12.29
C CYS A 100 0.33 9.27 10.91
N PRO A 101 1.11 9.23 9.82
CA PRO A 101 0.56 9.40 8.48
C PRO A 101 -0.25 8.16 8.06
N PRO A 102 -1.38 8.33 7.34
CA PRO A 102 -2.06 7.21 6.70
C PRO A 102 -1.20 6.70 5.55
N ALA A 103 -0.64 5.50 5.68
CA ALA A 103 0.19 4.89 4.64
C ALA A 103 -0.65 4.22 3.53
N MET A 104 -1.90 3.88 3.84
CA MET A 104 -2.81 3.16 2.95
C MET A 104 -4.27 3.42 3.33
N GLY A 105 -5.18 3.04 2.43
CA GLY A 105 -6.60 2.91 2.76
C GLY A 105 -6.88 1.64 3.56
N GLY A 106 -8.12 1.43 3.95
CA GLY A 106 -8.56 0.20 4.62
C GLY A 106 -9.04 -0.88 3.64
N GLY A 107 -9.43 -2.03 4.18
CA GLY A 107 -10.08 -3.12 3.45
C GLY A 107 -9.08 -4.07 2.78
N SER A 108 -9.37 -4.52 1.55
CA SER A 108 -8.55 -5.51 0.84
C SER A 108 -7.16 -5.02 0.43
N ASN A 109 -6.93 -3.71 0.55
CA ASN A 109 -5.65 -3.07 0.23
C ASN A 109 -4.83 -2.77 1.51
N ASP A 110 -5.33 -3.18 2.68
CA ASP A 110 -4.61 -3.06 3.94
C ASP A 110 -3.52 -4.14 4.02
N LEU A 111 -2.30 -3.72 4.35
CA LEU A 111 -1.14 -4.59 4.50
C LEU A 111 -0.22 -4.04 5.60
N ILE A 112 0.68 -4.87 6.09
CA ILE A 112 1.66 -4.44 7.11
C ILE A 112 2.95 -4.05 6.37
N PRO A 113 3.29 -2.74 6.27
CA PRO A 113 4.52 -2.32 5.62
C PRO A 113 5.74 -2.61 6.50
N PHE A 114 6.91 -2.81 5.89
CA PHE A 114 8.17 -2.97 6.62
C PHE A 114 8.49 -1.76 7.50
N TYR A 115 8.16 -0.55 7.03
CA TYR A 115 8.26 0.69 7.79
C TYR A 115 7.37 1.76 7.17
N VAL A 116 7.07 2.81 7.94
CA VAL A 116 6.37 4.00 7.47
C VAL A 116 7.23 5.23 7.78
N SER A 117 7.53 6.03 6.76
CA SER A 117 8.23 7.30 6.95
C SER A 117 7.29 8.35 7.54
N LYS A 118 7.61 8.86 8.73
CA LYS A 118 6.81 9.89 9.40
C LYS A 118 7.26 11.28 8.93
N PRO A 119 6.35 12.17 8.49
CA PRO A 119 6.72 13.51 8.02
C PRO A 119 7.62 14.28 8.97
N PHE A 120 7.34 14.24 10.28
CA PHE A 120 8.19 14.88 11.28
C PHE A 120 9.63 14.35 11.28
N LYS A 121 9.82 13.02 11.24
CA LYS A 121 11.16 12.40 11.19
C LYS A 121 11.86 12.71 9.86
N ALA A 122 11.13 12.65 8.75
CA ALA A 122 11.66 12.92 7.43
C ALA A 122 12.15 14.36 7.29
N LEU A 123 11.37 15.34 7.76
CA LEU A 123 11.79 16.74 7.72
C LEU A 123 12.97 17.00 8.65
N THR A 124 12.93 16.44 9.88
CA THR A 124 14.02 16.56 10.85
C THR A 124 15.35 16.04 10.30
N ALA A 125 15.33 14.96 9.51
CA ALA A 125 16.52 14.42 8.86
C ALA A 125 17.09 15.35 7.76
N VAL A 126 16.27 16.19 7.15
CA VAL A 126 16.70 17.13 6.09
C VAL A 126 17.20 18.44 6.69
N VAL A 127 16.46 19.04 7.62
CA VAL A 127 16.76 20.40 8.12
C VAL A 127 17.47 20.41 9.48
N GLY A 128 17.57 19.28 10.16
CA GLY A 128 18.15 19.19 11.50
C GLY A 128 17.14 19.49 12.60
N LYS A 129 17.36 18.89 13.77
CA LYS A 129 16.42 18.86 14.90
C LYS A 129 16.09 20.25 15.45
N ASP A 130 17.06 21.16 15.46
CA ASP A 130 16.91 22.47 16.11
C ASP A 130 15.99 23.42 15.33
N ARG A 131 15.77 23.14 14.05
CA ARG A 131 14.93 23.96 13.16
C ARG A 131 13.51 23.42 12.99
N VAL A 132 13.15 22.31 13.65
CA VAL A 132 11.80 21.71 13.53
C VAL A 132 11.10 21.66 14.88
N LYS A 133 9.92 22.27 14.94
CA LYS A 133 8.95 22.07 16.02
C LYS A 133 7.73 21.33 15.49
N ALA A 134 7.05 20.60 16.35
CA ALA A 134 5.82 19.94 15.97
C ALA A 134 4.79 20.00 17.10
N ALA A 135 3.53 20.17 16.71
CA ALA A 135 2.40 20.16 17.62
C ALA A 135 1.26 19.36 16.98
N VAL A 136 0.50 18.61 17.80
CA VAL A 136 -0.63 17.83 17.29
C VAL A 136 -1.73 18.77 16.77
N GLY A 137 -1.99 19.87 17.48
CA GLY A 137 -3.06 20.82 17.15
C GLY A 137 -4.42 20.19 17.46
N CYS A 138 -5.00 19.50 16.47
CA CYS A 138 -6.26 18.79 16.60
C CYS A 138 -6.07 17.29 16.32
N TYR A 139 -6.76 16.45 17.07
CA TYR A 139 -6.82 15.02 16.80
C TYR A 139 -7.82 14.77 15.67
N GLY A 140 -7.33 14.25 14.54
CA GLY A 140 -8.20 13.67 13.52
C GLY A 140 -8.83 12.35 14.01
N THR A 141 -9.94 11.94 13.37
CA THR A 141 -10.53 10.60 13.51
C THR A 141 -9.46 9.51 13.44
N PRO A 142 -9.66 8.35 14.09
CA PRO A 142 -8.63 7.31 14.14
C PRO A 142 -8.22 7.00 12.70
N ALA A 143 -6.98 7.35 12.37
CA ALA A 143 -6.37 6.92 11.13
C ALA A 143 -6.64 5.43 11.03
N ILE A 144 -7.07 4.96 9.86
CA ILE A 144 -7.05 3.54 9.53
C ILE A 144 -5.60 3.15 9.79
N THR A 145 -5.39 2.58 10.97
CA THR A 145 -4.08 2.29 11.48
C THR A 145 -3.73 1.07 10.67
N PRO A 146 -2.69 1.12 9.81
CA PRO A 146 -2.25 -0.10 9.13
C PRO A 146 -2.06 -1.10 10.25
N HIS A 147 -2.67 -2.28 10.13
CA HIS A 147 -2.85 -3.23 11.22
C HIS A 147 -1.49 -3.53 11.86
N THR A 148 -1.06 -2.71 12.83
CA THR A 148 0.24 -2.84 13.46
C THR A 148 0.06 -4.07 14.30
N GLY A 149 0.73 -5.16 13.91
CA GLY A 149 0.66 -6.46 14.59
C GLY A 149 1.13 -6.45 16.04
N SER A 150 1.10 -5.32 16.75
CA SER A 150 1.15 -5.30 18.20
C SER A 150 -0.16 -5.89 18.73
N LYS A 151 -0.13 -7.20 18.96
CA LYS A 151 -0.76 -7.72 20.17
C LYS A 151 -0.12 -6.96 21.33
N VAL A 152 -0.83 -5.97 21.84
CA VAL A 152 -0.50 -5.36 23.13
C VAL A 152 -0.81 -6.44 24.16
N GLY A 153 0.23 -7.08 24.66
CA GLY A 153 0.22 -7.81 25.92
C GLY A 153 0.58 -6.86 27.06
#